data_AF-A0A351ESR6-F1
#
_entry.id   AF-A0A351ESR6-F1
#
_cell.length_a   1.000
_cell.length_b   1.000
_cell.length_c   1.000
_cell.angle_alpha   90.00
_cell.angle_beta   90.00
_cell.angle_gamma   90.00
#
_symmetry.space_group_name_H-M   'P 1'
#
loop_
_entity.id
_entity.type
_entity.pdbx_description
1 polymer ?
#
loop_
_entity_poly.entity_id
_entity_poly.type
_entity_poly.pdbx_seq_one_letter_code
_entity_poly.pdbx_strand_id
1 'polypeptide(L)'
;MTITSAAPQTNSVANNPGSTGSTATRALGLASLVGLAVLLVLAFVITDPDQRVFDRGADLEPLLTGQGDAVRLLYVHFPVAMVTYIAFSLNAVGSIAVLWKKSTWWDNTAAAAAEVGVLFCGLTLVTGSIWGRPIWNTWWKWGDVRLMTTTILFLIFVGYLAYRRTMTDSRVRAKRSAVVGLIGAINIPIVYKSVDWWQNRTLHQQSTLRDRSIEDLTLFAMIFGMVVFVAIFAWLMIHRFRIGWLEHQTETVGLEAAIEERRAQTSAAIFDAVTDSRPSHETGSD
;
A
#
# COMPACT_ATOMS: atom_id res chain seq x y z
N MET A 1 -50.22 -39.99 3.66
CA MET A 1 -48.85 -39.69 4.12
C MET A 1 -48.40 -38.46 3.35
N THR A 2 -48.65 -37.28 3.91
CA THR A 2 -48.50 -35.98 3.26
C THR A 2 -47.04 -35.58 3.30
N ILE A 3 -46.36 -35.56 2.15
CA ILE A 3 -44.98 -35.08 2.04
C ILE A 3 -45.05 -33.56 1.91
N THR A 4 -44.83 -32.87 3.01
CA THR A 4 -44.67 -31.41 3.03
C THR A 4 -43.41 -31.04 2.26
N SER A 5 -43.58 -30.43 1.10
CA SER A 5 -42.50 -29.79 0.34
C SER A 5 -41.95 -28.63 1.19
N ALA A 6 -40.72 -28.78 1.69
CA ALA A 6 -39.97 -27.68 2.28
C ALA A 6 -39.42 -26.82 1.14
N ALA A 7 -39.95 -25.61 1.01
CA ALA A 7 -39.39 -24.59 0.12
C ALA A 7 -37.91 -24.31 0.50
N PRO A 8 -37.03 -24.06 -0.48
CA PRO A 8 -35.65 -23.70 -0.19
C PRO A 8 -35.66 -22.37 0.57
N GLN A 9 -35.15 -22.38 1.79
CA GLN A 9 -34.88 -21.17 2.54
C GLN A 9 -33.78 -20.41 1.79
N THR A 10 -34.18 -19.40 1.02
CA THR A 10 -33.27 -18.37 0.54
C THR A 10 -32.73 -17.65 1.76
N ASN A 11 -31.60 -18.13 2.30
CA ASN A 11 -30.88 -17.42 3.33
C ASN A 11 -30.63 -16.01 2.81
N SER A 12 -31.30 -15.06 3.45
CA SER A 12 -31.19 -13.64 3.16
C SER A 12 -29.72 -13.27 3.03
N VAL A 13 -29.36 -12.69 1.89
CA VAL A 13 -28.12 -11.92 1.67
C VAL A 13 -28.16 -10.73 2.64
N ALA A 14 -27.96 -11.00 3.92
CA ALA A 14 -28.03 -10.00 4.97
C ALA A 14 -26.62 -9.44 5.18
N ASN A 15 -26.55 -8.11 5.08
CA ASN A 15 -25.41 -7.23 5.35
C ASN A 15 -24.41 -7.08 4.21
N ASN A 16 -24.86 -6.40 3.15
CA ASN A 16 -23.98 -5.73 2.21
C ASN A 16 -23.80 -4.27 2.70
N PRO A 17 -22.78 -3.92 3.52
CA PRO A 17 -22.50 -2.52 3.73
C PRO A 17 -21.92 -2.00 2.42
N GLY A 18 -22.70 -1.22 1.66
CA GLY A 18 -22.26 -0.50 0.45
C GLY A 18 -21.18 0.57 0.71
N SER A 19 -20.41 0.43 1.80
CA SER A 19 -19.40 1.35 2.28
C SER A 19 -18.31 0.57 3.01
N THR A 20 -17.05 0.83 2.66
CA THR A 20 -15.89 0.32 3.41
C THR A 20 -15.62 1.10 4.70
N GLY A 21 -16.39 2.16 5.00
CA GLY A 21 -16.19 3.02 6.16
C GLY A 21 -17.05 2.64 7.38
N SER A 22 -16.43 2.63 8.56
CA SER A 22 -17.05 2.66 9.89
C SER A 22 -16.87 4.03 10.55
N THR A 23 -17.57 4.29 11.66
CA THR A 23 -17.39 5.51 12.47
C THR A 23 -15.93 5.74 12.84
N ALA A 24 -15.23 4.67 13.25
CA ALA A 24 -13.81 4.73 13.59
C ALA A 24 -12.93 5.11 12.39
N THR A 25 -13.13 4.53 11.21
CA THR A 25 -12.32 4.87 10.03
C THR A 25 -12.63 6.27 9.51
N ARG A 26 -13.87 6.75 9.66
CA ARG A 26 -14.24 8.14 9.33
C ARG A 26 -13.58 9.13 10.27
N ALA A 27 -13.56 8.83 11.57
CA ALA A 27 -12.86 9.64 12.57
C ALA A 27 -11.34 9.66 12.31
N LEU A 28 -10.74 8.49 12.00
CA LEU A 28 -9.32 8.41 11.63
C LEU A 28 -9.00 9.23 10.37
N GLY A 29 -9.83 9.11 9.32
CA GLY A 29 -9.68 9.88 8.09
C GLY A 29 -9.76 11.38 8.35
N LEU A 30 -10.78 11.82 9.09
CA LEU A 30 -10.93 13.23 9.45
C LEU A 30 -9.75 13.75 10.29
N ALA A 31 -9.35 13.01 11.32
CA ALA A 31 -8.20 13.36 12.15
C ALA A 31 -6.90 13.44 11.33
N SER A 32 -6.71 12.53 10.37
CA SER A 32 -5.55 12.53 9.47
C SER A 32 -5.56 13.74 8.54
N LEU A 33 -6.71 14.12 8.00
CA LEU A 33 -6.85 15.30 7.13
C LEU A 33 -6.64 16.61 7.89
N VAL A 34 -7.22 16.72 9.10
CA VAL A 34 -6.99 17.87 9.99
C VAL A 34 -5.51 17.93 10.40
N GLY A 35 -4.92 16.80 10.78
CA GLY A 35 -3.50 16.70 11.12
C GLY A 35 -2.61 17.10 9.95
N LEU A 36 -2.94 16.70 8.72
CA LEU A 36 -2.23 17.13 7.52
C LEU A 36 -2.35 18.64 7.29
N ALA A 37 -3.54 19.22 7.43
CA ALA A 37 -3.73 20.67 7.32
C ALA A 37 -2.90 21.43 8.37
N VAL A 38 -2.92 20.98 9.62
CA VAL A 38 -2.11 21.54 10.71
C VAL A 38 -0.62 21.40 10.40
N LEU A 39 -0.17 20.25 9.87
CA LEU A 39 1.22 20.04 9.48
C LEU A 39 1.65 21.01 8.39
N LEU A 40 0.81 21.24 7.38
CA LEU A 40 1.12 22.17 6.30
C LEU A 40 1.19 23.62 6.79
N VAL A 41 0.31 24.03 7.70
CA VAL A 41 0.37 25.36 8.34
C VAL A 41 1.64 25.47 9.20
N LEU A 42 1.94 24.46 10.01
CA LEU A 42 3.18 24.44 10.80
C LEU A 42 4.40 24.57 9.88
N ALA A 43 4.48 23.73 8.84
CA ALA A 43 5.62 23.68 7.93
C ALA A 43 5.83 24.98 7.14
N PHE A 44 4.77 25.53 6.54
CA PHE A 44 4.90 26.61 5.55
C PHE A 44 4.50 28.00 6.05
N VAL A 45 3.93 28.10 7.25
CA VAL A 45 3.48 29.39 7.82
C VAL A 45 4.15 29.70 9.15
N ILE A 46 4.28 28.70 10.04
CA ILE A 46 4.68 28.96 11.44
C ILE A 46 6.18 28.76 11.65
N THR A 47 6.77 27.68 11.16
CA THR A 47 8.19 27.39 11.44
C THR A 47 9.09 28.43 10.78
N ASP A 48 10.26 28.71 11.35
CA ASP A 48 11.23 29.62 10.74
C ASP A 48 12.14 28.90 9.72
N PRO A 49 12.73 29.64 8.76
CA PRO A 49 13.73 29.07 7.85
C PRO A 49 14.97 28.56 8.61
N ASP A 50 15.63 27.52 8.11
CA ASP A 50 16.89 27.03 8.70
C ASP A 50 18.06 27.97 8.36
N GLN A 51 18.40 28.85 9.30
CA GLN A 51 19.42 29.90 9.16
C GLN A 51 20.73 29.56 9.88
N ARG A 52 21.08 28.27 10.05
CA ARG A 52 22.33 27.90 10.73
C ARG A 52 23.55 28.53 10.04
N VAL A 53 24.42 29.16 10.81
CA VAL A 53 25.63 29.84 10.34
C VAL A 53 26.84 29.21 11.03
N PHE A 54 27.89 28.93 10.24
CA PHE A 54 29.19 28.51 10.75
C PHE A 54 30.15 29.70 10.76
N ASP A 55 30.52 30.13 11.96
CA ASP A 55 31.54 31.15 12.18
C ASP A 55 32.93 30.56 11.86
N ARG A 56 33.63 31.19 10.91
CA ARG A 56 34.97 30.76 10.47
C ARG A 56 36.10 31.57 11.12
N GLY A 57 35.78 32.43 12.08
CA GLY A 57 36.71 33.33 12.75
C GLY A 57 36.59 34.78 12.27
N ALA A 58 37.14 35.70 13.06
CA ALA A 58 36.94 37.15 12.93
C ALA A 58 37.32 37.76 11.56
N ASP A 59 38.18 37.08 10.78
CA ASP A 59 38.69 37.57 9.50
C ASP A 59 37.90 37.05 8.28
N LEU A 60 36.89 36.20 8.49
CA LEU A 60 36.12 35.56 7.41
C LEU A 60 34.62 35.78 7.60
N GLU A 61 33.93 36.12 6.51
CA GLU A 61 32.47 36.18 6.52
C GLU A 61 31.88 34.82 6.95
N PRO A 62 30.90 34.82 7.88
CA PRO A 62 30.23 33.61 8.34
C PRO A 62 29.57 32.86 7.18
N LEU A 63 29.70 31.54 7.17
CA LEU A 63 29.13 30.71 6.11
C LEU A 63 27.73 30.25 6.52
N LEU A 64 26.70 30.57 5.73
CA LEU A 64 25.37 29.98 5.91
C LEU A 64 25.44 28.48 5.60
N THR A 65 25.19 27.64 6.60
CA THR A 65 25.19 26.17 6.51
C THR A 65 23.78 25.58 6.59
N GLY A 66 22.79 26.38 6.99
CA GLY A 66 21.38 26.01 7.02
C GLY A 66 20.74 25.88 5.63
N GLN A 67 19.60 25.20 5.59
CA GLN A 67 18.85 24.91 4.35
C GLN A 67 17.83 25.99 3.98
N GLY A 68 17.76 27.10 4.71
CA GLY A 68 16.76 28.14 4.50
C GLY A 68 15.34 27.58 4.51
N ASP A 69 14.47 28.06 3.62
CA ASP A 69 13.08 27.62 3.51
C ASP A 69 12.92 26.19 3.01
N ALA A 70 13.93 25.61 2.36
CA ALA A 70 13.84 24.25 1.84
C ALA A 70 13.69 23.20 2.96
N VAL A 71 14.12 23.52 4.19
CA VAL A 71 13.92 22.66 5.37
C VAL A 71 12.45 22.31 5.60
N ARG A 72 11.53 23.23 5.28
CA ARG A 72 10.09 23.09 5.52
C ARG A 72 9.50 21.88 4.78
N LEU A 73 10.02 21.61 3.58
CA LEU A 73 9.59 20.47 2.77
C LEU A 73 10.07 19.13 3.35
N LEU A 74 11.14 19.12 4.16
CA LEU A 74 11.60 17.89 4.84
C LEU A 74 10.58 17.38 5.85
N TYR A 75 9.77 18.25 6.47
CA TYR A 75 8.70 17.83 7.39
C TYR A 75 7.61 17.00 6.71
N VAL A 76 7.53 17.06 5.38
CA VAL A 76 6.62 16.26 4.56
C VAL A 76 7.37 15.13 3.85
N HIS A 77 8.49 15.45 3.20
CA HIS A 77 9.27 14.49 2.42
C HIS A 77 9.79 13.33 3.29
N PHE A 78 10.36 13.64 4.46
CA PHE A 78 10.93 12.61 5.33
C PHE A 78 9.86 11.62 5.81
N PRO A 79 8.68 12.07 6.30
CA PRO A 79 7.60 11.13 6.62
C PRO A 79 7.07 10.31 5.47
N VAL A 80 6.88 10.92 4.31
CA VAL A 80 6.45 10.22 3.10
C VAL A 80 7.45 9.13 2.69
N ALA A 81 8.77 9.41 2.80
CA ALA A 81 9.82 8.43 2.56
C ALA A 81 9.82 7.29 3.59
N MET A 82 9.61 7.59 4.88
CA MET A 82 9.54 6.56 5.92
C MET A 82 8.32 5.65 5.75
N VAL A 83 7.15 6.22 5.41
CA VAL A 83 5.94 5.45 5.13
C VAL A 83 6.14 4.52 3.94
N THR A 84 6.90 4.92 2.92
CA THR A 84 7.28 4.03 1.81
C THR A 84 7.98 2.77 2.32
N TYR A 85 8.95 2.89 3.23
CA TYR A 85 9.62 1.73 3.81
C TYR A 85 8.68 0.88 4.67
N ILE A 86 7.81 1.51 5.45
CA ILE A 86 6.80 0.80 6.27
C ILE A 86 5.88 -0.03 5.37
N ALA A 87 5.38 0.56 4.27
CA ALA A 87 4.48 -0.09 3.34
C ALA A 87 5.13 -1.30 2.66
N PHE A 88 6.34 -1.14 2.10
CA PHE A 88 7.02 -2.26 1.44
C PHE A 88 7.54 -3.32 2.42
N SER A 89 7.86 -2.94 3.66
CA SER A 89 8.17 -3.92 4.72
C SER A 89 6.93 -4.71 5.12
N LEU A 90 5.75 -4.08 5.21
CA LEU A 90 4.49 -4.77 5.45
C LEU A 90 4.13 -5.71 4.29
N ASN A 91 4.41 -5.31 3.04
CA ASN A 91 4.32 -6.22 1.89
C ASN A 91 5.24 -7.43 2.04
N ALA A 92 6.49 -7.24 2.47
CA ALA A 92 7.43 -8.32 2.69
C ALA A 92 6.94 -9.29 3.77
N VAL A 93 6.47 -8.78 4.92
CA VAL A 93 5.89 -9.58 6.01
C VAL A 93 4.67 -10.38 5.51
N GLY A 94 3.77 -9.73 4.76
CA GLY A 94 2.63 -10.42 4.15
C GLY A 94 3.06 -11.50 3.18
N SER A 95 4.09 -11.24 2.36
CA SER A 95 4.64 -12.21 1.42
C SER A 95 5.26 -13.43 2.11
N ILE A 96 6.01 -13.24 3.21
CA ILE A 96 6.50 -14.35 4.05
C ILE A 96 5.33 -15.18 4.58
N ALA A 97 4.32 -14.51 5.14
CA ALA A 97 3.17 -15.16 5.72
C ALA A 97 2.33 -15.93 4.67
N VAL A 98 2.24 -15.44 3.42
CA VAL A 98 1.62 -16.18 2.31
C VAL A 98 2.40 -17.45 2.00
N LEU A 99 3.73 -17.40 1.92
CA LEU A 99 4.53 -18.58 1.62
C LEU A 99 4.47 -19.62 2.74
N TRP A 100 4.36 -19.18 3.99
CA TRP A 100 4.27 -20.07 5.15
C TRP A 100 2.85 -20.62 5.38
N LYS A 101 1.86 -19.73 5.53
CA LYS A 101 0.49 -20.07 5.94
C LYS A 101 -0.49 -20.25 4.78
N LYS A 102 -0.11 -19.85 3.55
CA LYS A 102 -0.95 -19.94 2.34
C LYS A 102 -2.32 -19.27 2.51
N SER A 103 -2.34 -18.14 3.24
CA SER A 103 -3.57 -17.46 3.64
C SER A 103 -3.88 -16.27 2.74
N THR A 104 -5.14 -16.20 2.27
CA THR A 104 -5.64 -15.08 1.46
C THR A 104 -5.61 -13.74 2.20
N TRP A 105 -5.75 -13.76 3.53
CA TRP A 105 -5.68 -12.54 4.33
C TRP A 105 -4.31 -11.87 4.19
N TRP A 106 -3.23 -12.64 4.29
CA TRP A 106 -1.87 -12.12 4.14
C TRP A 106 -1.54 -11.71 2.71
N ASP A 107 -2.12 -12.39 1.73
CA ASP A 107 -2.00 -12.02 0.32
C ASP A 107 -2.66 -10.68 0.04
N ASN A 108 -3.86 -10.45 0.57
CA ASN A 108 -4.56 -9.18 0.48
C ASN A 108 -3.81 -8.06 1.22
N THR A 109 -3.26 -8.33 2.40
CA THR A 109 -2.40 -7.39 3.13
C THR A 109 -1.17 -7.00 2.30
N ALA A 110 -0.49 -7.97 1.69
CA ALA A 110 0.66 -7.71 0.85
C ALA A 110 0.29 -6.85 -0.38
N ALA A 111 -0.79 -7.20 -1.07
CA ALA A 111 -1.28 -6.45 -2.23
C ALA A 111 -1.64 -4.99 -1.87
N ALA A 112 -2.41 -4.79 -0.80
CA ALA A 112 -2.80 -3.47 -0.32
C ALA A 112 -1.56 -2.64 0.07
N ALA A 113 -0.61 -3.24 0.77
CA ALA A 113 0.62 -2.57 1.17
C ALA A 113 1.50 -2.17 -0.02
N ALA A 114 1.55 -2.98 -1.08
CA ALA A 114 2.24 -2.63 -2.32
C ALA A 114 1.56 -1.46 -3.03
N GLU A 115 0.23 -1.46 -3.16
CA GLU A 115 -0.51 -0.38 -3.82
C GLU A 115 -0.36 0.96 -3.11
N VAL A 116 -0.59 0.97 -1.79
CA VAL A 116 -0.41 2.18 -0.98
C VAL A 116 1.06 2.60 -0.97
N GLY A 117 1.99 1.64 -0.86
CA GLY A 117 3.43 1.92 -0.87
C GLY A 117 3.93 2.54 -2.17
N VAL A 118 3.41 2.14 -3.34
CA VAL A 118 3.73 2.76 -4.63
C VAL A 118 3.32 4.24 -4.65
N LEU A 119 2.15 4.59 -4.09
CA LEU A 119 1.71 5.98 -3.99
C LEU A 119 2.69 6.81 -3.16
N PHE A 120 3.05 6.33 -1.97
CA PHE A 120 4.02 7.02 -1.10
C PHE A 120 5.42 7.08 -1.71
N CYS A 121 5.85 6.04 -2.41
CA CYS A 121 7.15 6.01 -3.08
C CYS A 121 7.20 7.01 -4.24
N GLY A 122 6.14 7.11 -5.03
CA GLY A 122 5.99 8.14 -6.06
C GLY A 122 6.00 9.55 -5.46
N LEU A 123 5.26 9.77 -4.38
CA LEU A 123 5.29 11.04 -3.62
C LEU A 123 6.69 11.34 -3.06
N THR A 124 7.43 10.32 -2.62
CA THR A 124 8.82 10.48 -2.15
C THR A 124 9.71 11.00 -3.27
N LEU A 125 9.60 10.42 -4.48
CA LEU A 125 10.37 10.87 -5.64
C LEU A 125 10.02 12.31 -6.04
N VAL A 126 8.72 12.65 -6.08
CA VAL A 126 8.24 14.01 -6.43
C VAL A 126 8.70 15.04 -5.40
N THR A 127 8.40 14.81 -4.12
CA THR A 127 8.78 15.74 -3.04
C THR A 127 10.29 15.87 -2.90
N GLY A 128 11.03 14.78 -3.08
CA GLY A 128 12.50 14.79 -3.08
C GLY A 128 13.08 15.58 -4.25
N SER A 129 12.47 15.48 -5.44
CA SER A 129 12.86 16.27 -6.61
C SER A 129 12.63 17.76 -6.40
N ILE A 130 11.47 18.13 -5.83
CA ILE A 130 11.15 19.53 -5.48
C ILE A 130 12.14 20.08 -4.45
N TRP A 131 12.49 19.29 -3.43
CA TRP A 131 13.47 19.68 -2.42
C TRP A 131 14.90 19.76 -2.97
N GLY A 132 15.27 18.89 -3.91
CA GLY A 132 16.58 18.88 -4.53
C GLY A 132 16.88 20.15 -5.36
N ARG A 133 15.86 20.82 -5.89
CA ARG A 133 16.04 22.03 -6.69
C ARG A 133 16.70 23.18 -5.92
N PRO A 134 16.20 23.64 -4.77
CA PRO A 134 16.84 24.72 -4.00
C PRO A 134 18.15 24.30 -3.35
N ILE A 135 18.33 23.02 -2.99
CA ILE A 135 19.52 22.57 -2.24
C ILE A 135 20.69 22.19 -3.15
N TRP A 136 20.43 21.51 -4.26
CA TRP A 136 21.48 21.00 -5.16
C TRP A 136 21.43 21.61 -6.55
N ASN A 137 20.55 22.59 -6.78
CA ASN A 137 20.31 23.20 -8.08
C ASN A 137 19.96 22.18 -9.19
N THR A 138 19.36 21.04 -8.83
CA THR A 138 18.90 20.02 -9.79
C THR A 138 17.66 19.30 -9.31
N TRP A 139 16.77 18.96 -10.24
CA TRP A 139 15.58 18.15 -9.98
C TRP A 139 15.90 16.66 -9.92
N TRP A 140 16.97 16.24 -10.61
CA TRP A 140 17.39 14.85 -10.71
C TRP A 140 18.89 14.76 -11.02
N LYS A 141 19.58 13.82 -10.37
CA LYS A 141 20.97 13.50 -10.68
C LYS A 141 21.09 12.04 -11.10
N TRP A 142 21.27 11.83 -12.40
CA TRP A 142 21.64 10.52 -12.91
C TRP A 142 22.97 10.06 -12.31
N GLY A 143 23.01 8.81 -11.86
CA GLY A 143 24.18 8.22 -11.19
C GLY A 143 24.23 8.43 -9.68
N ASP A 144 23.29 9.17 -9.09
CA ASP A 144 23.13 9.21 -7.64
C ASP A 144 22.55 7.89 -7.12
N VAL A 145 23.26 7.24 -6.19
CA VAL A 145 22.88 5.89 -5.75
C VAL A 145 21.56 5.88 -4.99
N ARG A 146 21.25 6.87 -4.16
CA ARG A 146 19.98 6.93 -3.41
C ARG A 146 18.81 7.15 -4.34
N LEU A 147 18.91 8.12 -5.25
CA LEU A 147 17.87 8.45 -6.22
C LEU A 147 17.58 7.24 -7.13
N MET A 148 18.63 6.63 -7.67
CA MET A 148 18.50 5.49 -8.57
C MET A 148 17.95 4.25 -7.86
N THR A 149 18.46 3.90 -6.68
CA THR A 149 17.95 2.73 -5.92
C THR A 149 16.50 2.92 -5.48
N THR A 150 16.09 4.14 -5.12
CA THR A 150 14.69 4.47 -4.80
C THR A 150 13.80 4.37 -6.05
N THR A 151 14.26 4.82 -7.21
CA THR A 151 13.54 4.66 -8.48
C THR A 151 13.39 3.19 -8.86
N ILE A 152 14.44 2.40 -8.68
CA ILE A 152 14.39 0.95 -8.91
C ILE A 152 13.39 0.31 -7.95
N LEU A 153 13.36 0.72 -6.67
CA LEU A 153 12.36 0.25 -5.70
C LEU A 153 10.94 0.56 -6.17
N PHE A 154 10.69 1.80 -6.61
CA PHE A 154 9.40 2.21 -7.18
C PHE A 154 9.00 1.33 -8.37
N LEU A 155 9.90 1.17 -9.35
CA LEU A 155 9.64 0.37 -10.55
C LEU A 155 9.44 -1.12 -10.24
N ILE A 156 10.16 -1.69 -9.28
CA ILE A 156 9.95 -3.07 -8.83
C ILE A 156 8.53 -3.24 -8.29
N PHE A 157 8.04 -2.31 -7.46
CA PHE A 157 6.71 -2.43 -6.88
C PHE A 157 5.58 -2.06 -7.85
N VAL A 158 5.80 -1.17 -8.81
CA VAL A 158 4.89 -0.99 -9.95
C VAL A 158 4.83 -2.29 -10.77
N GLY A 159 5.99 -2.88 -11.06
CA GLY A 159 6.12 -4.17 -11.75
C GLY A 159 5.46 -5.32 -10.98
N TYR A 160 5.57 -5.35 -9.65
CA TYR A 160 4.89 -6.32 -8.78
C TYR A 160 3.37 -6.26 -8.98
N LEU A 161 2.78 -5.06 -9.00
CA LEU A 161 1.34 -4.87 -9.19
C LEU A 161 0.90 -5.25 -10.59
N ALA A 162 1.66 -4.85 -11.61
CA ALA A 162 1.41 -5.24 -12.99
C ALA A 162 1.48 -6.76 -13.17
N TYR A 163 2.53 -7.40 -12.63
CA TYR A 163 2.73 -8.83 -12.68
C TYR A 163 1.56 -9.57 -12.03
N ARG A 164 1.17 -9.15 -10.82
CA ARG A 164 0.05 -9.72 -10.06
C ARG A 164 -1.28 -9.72 -10.84
N ARG A 165 -1.52 -8.73 -11.69
CA ARG A 165 -2.74 -8.64 -12.52
C ARG A 165 -2.76 -9.61 -13.70
N THR A 166 -1.63 -10.20 -14.07
CA THR A 166 -1.58 -11.15 -15.21
C THR A 166 -2.04 -12.56 -14.85
N MET A 167 -2.20 -12.88 -13.56
CA MET A 167 -2.62 -14.21 -13.10
C MET A 167 -4.10 -14.27 -12.73
N THR A 168 -4.77 -15.27 -13.28
CA THR A 168 -6.17 -15.61 -12.97
C THR A 168 -6.29 -16.49 -11.73
N ASP A 169 -5.44 -17.51 -11.60
CA ASP A 169 -5.43 -18.39 -10.42
C ASP A 169 -4.92 -17.64 -9.17
N SER A 170 -5.79 -17.48 -8.17
CA SER A 170 -5.52 -16.73 -6.94
C SER A 170 -4.35 -17.30 -6.13
N ARG A 171 -4.20 -18.64 -6.08
CA ARG A 171 -3.14 -19.29 -5.31
C ARG A 171 -1.78 -19.15 -5.99
N VAL A 172 -1.76 -19.29 -7.31
CA VAL A 172 -0.56 -19.06 -8.12
C VAL A 172 -0.15 -17.60 -8.06
N ARG A 173 -1.10 -16.68 -8.20
CA ARG A 173 -0.91 -15.23 -8.04
C ARG A 173 -0.28 -14.91 -6.70
N ALA A 174 -0.89 -15.36 -5.60
CA ALA A 174 -0.41 -15.11 -4.24
C ALA A 174 1.05 -15.58 -4.05
N LYS A 175 1.35 -16.83 -4.44
CA LYS A 175 2.69 -17.40 -4.30
C LYS A 175 3.73 -16.67 -5.15
N ARG A 176 3.43 -16.42 -6.43
CA ARG A 176 4.39 -15.80 -7.36
C ARG A 176 4.61 -14.32 -7.01
N SER A 177 3.55 -13.59 -6.70
CA SER A 177 3.66 -12.21 -6.22
C SER A 177 4.46 -12.16 -4.92
N ALA A 178 4.23 -13.04 -3.95
CA ALA A 178 5.00 -13.06 -2.70
C ALA A 178 6.52 -13.18 -2.94
N VAL A 179 6.94 -14.02 -3.89
CA VAL A 179 8.37 -14.13 -4.27
C VAL A 179 8.89 -12.80 -4.85
N VAL A 180 8.16 -12.18 -5.77
CA VAL A 180 8.55 -10.88 -6.36
C VAL A 180 8.61 -9.79 -5.29
N GLY A 181 7.66 -9.76 -4.35
CA GLY A 181 7.62 -8.80 -3.25
C GLY A 181 8.85 -8.93 -2.34
N LEU A 182 9.26 -10.16 -2.04
CA LEU A 182 10.48 -10.43 -1.27
C LEU A 182 11.76 -10.01 -1.99
N ILE A 183 11.84 -10.27 -3.30
CA ILE A 183 12.98 -9.80 -4.11
C ILE A 183 13.04 -8.26 -4.08
N GLY A 184 11.89 -7.59 -4.22
CA GLY A 184 11.81 -6.13 -4.08
C GLY A 184 12.19 -5.61 -2.70
N ALA A 185 11.82 -6.34 -1.64
CA ALA A 185 12.15 -5.97 -0.26
C ALA A 185 13.65 -5.95 0.03
N ILE A 186 14.46 -6.73 -0.70
CA ILE A 186 15.93 -6.68 -0.61
C ILE A 186 16.47 -5.29 -0.97
N ASN A 187 15.78 -4.55 -1.83
CA ASN A 187 16.19 -3.21 -2.21
C ASN A 187 15.94 -2.18 -1.08
N ILE A 188 15.07 -2.45 -0.11
CA ILE A 188 14.81 -1.54 1.03
C ILE A 188 16.09 -1.24 1.84
N PRO A 189 16.85 -2.23 2.35
CA PRO A 189 18.09 -1.95 3.06
C PRO A 189 19.16 -1.34 2.16
N ILE A 190 19.19 -1.67 0.86
CA ILE A 190 20.12 -1.06 -0.11
C ILE A 190 19.84 0.43 -0.24
N VAL A 191 18.57 0.82 -0.42
CA VAL A 191 18.18 2.23 -0.43
C VAL A 191 18.54 2.83 0.91
N TYR A 192 18.06 2.30 2.05
CA TYR A 192 18.30 2.86 3.38
C TYR A 192 19.77 3.10 3.68
N LYS A 193 20.64 2.13 3.37
CA LYS A 193 22.09 2.19 3.59
C LYS A 193 22.88 2.85 2.47
N SER A 194 22.26 3.29 1.37
CA SER A 194 23.00 3.82 0.23
C SER A 194 23.87 5.02 0.58
N VAL A 195 23.41 5.85 1.53
CA VAL A 195 24.17 7.02 2.02
C VAL A 195 25.33 6.60 2.92
N ASP A 196 25.21 5.50 3.68
CA ASP A 196 26.33 4.99 4.48
C ASP A 196 27.38 4.31 3.59
N TRP A 197 26.93 3.52 2.60
CA TRP A 197 27.78 2.68 1.74
C TRP A 197 28.45 3.45 0.59
N TRP A 198 27.77 4.46 0.03
CA TRP A 198 28.26 5.23 -1.12
C TRP A 198 28.20 6.73 -0.87
N GLN A 199 28.78 7.18 0.24
CA GLN A 199 28.87 8.59 0.64
C GLN A 199 29.35 9.51 -0.49
N ASN A 200 30.29 9.04 -1.33
CA ASN A 200 30.87 9.82 -2.44
C ASN A 200 30.06 9.75 -3.75
N ARG A 201 28.93 9.06 -3.79
CA ARG A 201 28.08 8.87 -4.99
C ARG A 201 26.61 9.23 -4.72
N THR A 202 26.37 10.08 -3.72
CA THR A 202 25.04 10.53 -3.35
C THR A 202 25.09 12.01 -2.99
N LEU A 203 24.09 12.77 -3.43
CA LEU A 203 23.83 14.15 -3.01
C LEU A 203 23.20 14.17 -1.61
N HIS A 204 22.52 13.09 -1.21
CA HIS A 204 21.92 12.99 0.11
C HIS A 204 22.97 13.04 1.23
N GLN A 205 22.82 14.04 2.09
CA GLN A 205 23.52 14.15 3.36
C GLN A 205 23.12 13.03 4.34
N GLN A 206 24.00 12.74 5.31
CA GLN A 206 23.67 11.83 6.41
C GLN A 206 22.51 12.40 7.24
N SER A 207 21.75 11.51 7.87
CA SER A 207 20.57 11.89 8.65
C SER A 207 20.95 12.80 9.82
N THR A 208 20.49 14.05 9.79
CA THR A 208 20.66 15.06 10.85
C THR A 208 20.02 14.61 12.18
N LEU A 209 19.01 13.73 12.13
CA LEU A 209 18.42 13.10 13.32
C LEU A 209 19.41 12.21 14.09
N ARG A 210 20.35 11.58 13.39
CA ARG A 210 21.36 10.70 14.02
C ARG A 210 22.37 11.51 14.84
N ASP A 211 22.55 12.77 14.49
CA ASP A 211 23.47 13.71 15.12
C ASP A 211 22.80 14.60 16.18
N ARG A 212 21.50 14.40 16.44
CA ARG A 212 20.67 15.21 17.36
C ARG A 212 20.74 16.73 17.12
N SER A 213 21.19 17.18 15.96
CA SER A 213 21.38 18.60 15.64
C SER A 213 20.10 19.31 15.18
N ILE A 214 18.93 18.76 15.50
CA ILE A 214 17.61 19.36 15.28
C ILE A 214 16.93 19.52 16.63
N GLU A 215 16.85 20.75 17.11
CA GLU A 215 16.16 21.11 18.36
C GLU A 215 14.79 21.75 18.03
N ASP A 216 13.95 21.86 19.06
CA ASP A 216 12.73 22.66 19.09
C ASP A 216 11.61 22.27 18.09
N LEU A 217 11.01 23.28 17.47
CA LEU A 217 9.81 23.20 16.62
C LEU A 217 10.04 22.39 15.35
N THR A 218 11.27 22.35 14.85
CA THR A 218 11.68 21.59 13.66
C THR A 218 11.58 20.09 13.92
N LEU A 219 12.05 19.63 15.08
CA LEU A 219 11.94 18.22 15.48
C LEU A 219 10.48 17.84 15.74
N PHE A 220 9.74 18.71 16.43
CA PHE A 220 8.31 18.52 16.66
C PHE A 220 7.53 18.39 15.34
N ALA A 221 7.72 19.31 14.40
CA ALA A 221 7.03 19.29 13.11
C ALA A 221 7.31 17.99 12.32
N MET A 222 8.54 17.51 12.36
CA MET A 222 8.92 16.26 11.70
C MET A 222 8.32 15.01 12.37
N ILE A 223 8.33 14.93 13.71
CA ILE A 223 7.69 13.82 14.45
C ILE A 223 6.17 13.85 14.27
N PHE A 224 5.57 15.04 14.35
CA PHE A 224 4.15 15.23 14.08
C PHE A 224 3.80 14.79 12.65
N GLY A 225 4.64 15.17 11.68
CA GLY A 225 4.55 14.69 10.31
C GLY A 225 4.59 13.17 10.21
N MET A 226 5.49 12.49 10.96
CA MET A 226 5.49 11.04 11.00
C MET A 226 4.16 10.45 11.47
N VAL A 227 3.61 10.96 12.57
CA VAL A 227 2.35 10.47 13.13
C VAL A 227 1.21 10.66 12.12
N VAL A 228 1.12 11.84 11.51
CA VAL A 228 0.08 12.16 10.51
C VAL A 228 0.19 11.23 9.30
N PHE A 229 1.38 11.07 8.72
CA PHE A 229 1.53 10.23 7.52
C PHE A 229 1.39 8.73 7.80
N VAL A 230 1.78 8.25 8.99
CA VAL A 230 1.47 6.87 9.42
C VAL A 230 -0.04 6.67 9.62
N ALA A 231 -0.75 7.67 10.16
CA ALA A 231 -2.21 7.63 10.28
C ALA A 231 -2.90 7.62 8.91
N ILE A 232 -2.46 8.44 7.96
CA ILE A 232 -2.92 8.41 6.56
C ILE A 232 -2.66 7.05 5.93
N PHE A 233 -1.45 6.50 6.11
CA PHE A 233 -1.12 5.17 5.62
C PHE A 233 -2.05 4.10 6.20
N ALA A 234 -2.25 4.08 7.51
CA ALA A 234 -3.14 3.13 8.17
C ALA A 234 -4.58 3.26 7.65
N TRP A 235 -5.05 4.50 7.46
CA TRP A 235 -6.37 4.77 6.90
C TRP A 235 -6.53 4.22 5.48
N LEU A 236 -5.58 4.51 4.58
CA LEU A 236 -5.58 4.00 3.21
C LEU A 236 -5.45 2.47 3.18
N MET A 237 -4.61 1.88 4.04
CA MET A 237 -4.45 0.44 4.18
C MET A 237 -5.74 -0.26 4.57
N ILE A 238 -6.48 0.27 5.57
CA ILE A 238 -7.75 -0.31 6.00
C ILE A 238 -8.75 -0.33 4.83
N HIS A 239 -8.89 0.78 4.12
CA HIS A 239 -9.82 0.85 3.00
C HIS A 239 -9.39 -0.04 1.84
N ARG A 240 -8.11 -0.03 1.46
CA ARG A 240 -7.64 -0.86 0.35
C ARG A 240 -7.74 -2.35 0.66
N PHE A 241 -7.40 -2.75 1.89
CA PHE A 241 -7.59 -4.12 2.36
C PHE A 241 -9.06 -4.51 2.30
N ARG A 242 -9.98 -3.68 2.82
CA ARG A 242 -11.43 -3.97 2.79
C ARG A 242 -11.93 -4.15 1.36
N ILE A 243 -11.50 -3.29 0.43
CA ILE A 243 -11.86 -3.43 -0.99
C ILE A 243 -11.37 -4.79 -1.53
N GLY A 244 -10.11 -5.13 -1.34
CA GLY A 244 -9.56 -6.41 -1.83
C GLY A 244 -10.19 -7.64 -1.18
N TRP A 245 -10.63 -7.53 0.08
CA TRP A 245 -11.36 -8.58 0.77
C TRP A 245 -12.76 -8.78 0.19
N LEU A 246 -13.49 -7.68 -0.08
CA LEU A 246 -14.82 -7.72 -0.68
C LEU A 246 -14.78 -8.21 -2.13
N GLU A 247 -13.75 -7.82 -2.89
CA GLU A 247 -13.48 -8.36 -4.23
C GLU A 247 -13.37 -9.89 -4.17
N HIS A 248 -12.57 -10.42 -3.23
CA HIS A 248 -12.41 -11.86 -3.06
C HIS A 248 -13.72 -12.57 -2.66
N GLN A 249 -14.51 -11.98 -1.75
CA GLN A 249 -15.81 -12.55 -1.37
C GLN A 249 -16.79 -12.60 -2.53
N THR A 250 -16.81 -11.57 -3.37
CA THR A 250 -17.67 -11.52 -4.57
C THR A 250 -17.27 -12.59 -5.58
N GLU A 251 -15.96 -12.79 -5.79
CA GLU A 251 -15.45 -13.87 -6.64
C GLU A 251 -15.87 -15.26 -6.13
N THR A 252 -15.81 -15.50 -4.81
CA THR A 252 -16.19 -16.80 -4.24
C THR A 252 -17.69 -17.08 -4.31
N VAL A 253 -18.53 -16.09 -3.99
CA VAL A 253 -20.00 -16.23 -4.05
C VAL A 253 -20.47 -16.43 -5.49
N GLY A 254 -19.91 -15.69 -6.45
CA GLY A 254 -20.22 -15.87 -7.86
C GLY A 254 -19.86 -17.27 -8.38
N LEU A 255 -18.74 -17.83 -7.92
CA LEU A 255 -18.34 -19.18 -8.25
C LEU A 255 -19.29 -20.24 -7.68
N GLU A 256 -19.71 -20.09 -6.42
CA GLU A 256 -20.66 -21.01 -5.78
C GLU A 256 -22.02 -21.02 -6.51
N ALA A 257 -22.55 -19.84 -6.84
CA ALA A 257 -23.78 -19.72 -7.60
C ALA A 257 -23.69 -20.39 -8.99
N ALA A 258 -22.57 -20.19 -9.70
CA ALA A 258 -22.35 -20.83 -11.01
C ALA A 258 -22.24 -22.37 -10.92
N ILE A 259 -21.65 -22.89 -9.82
CA ILE A 259 -21.59 -24.34 -9.56
C ILE A 259 -22.99 -24.89 -9.30
N GLU A 260 -23.80 -24.20 -8.51
CA GLU A 260 -25.18 -24.61 -8.21
C GLU A 260 -26.05 -24.66 -9.48
N GLU A 261 -25.97 -23.63 -10.32
CA GLU A 261 -26.67 -23.58 -11.61
C GLU A 261 -26.28 -24.75 -12.52
N ARG A 262 -24.98 -25.02 -12.67
CA ARG A 262 -24.46 -26.16 -13.45
C ARG A 262 -24.94 -27.51 -12.91
N ARG A 263 -25.00 -27.67 -11.58
CA ARG A 263 -25.52 -28.88 -10.95
C ARG A 263 -27.01 -29.05 -11.22
N ALA A 264 -27.81 -27.98 -11.11
CA ALA A 264 -29.23 -28.01 -11.41
C ALA A 264 -29.50 -28.40 -12.88
N GLN A 265 -28.76 -27.83 -13.83
CA GLN A 265 -28.83 -28.19 -15.25
C GLN A 265 -28.50 -29.67 -15.48
N THR A 266 -27.46 -30.18 -14.81
CA THR A 266 -27.06 -31.60 -14.92
C THR A 266 -28.13 -32.53 -14.33
N SER A 267 -28.69 -32.18 -13.17
CA SER A 267 -29.76 -32.95 -12.54
C SER A 267 -31.04 -32.99 -13.38
N ALA A 268 -31.41 -31.86 -14.01
CA ALA A 268 -32.54 -31.80 -14.93
C ALA A 268 -32.31 -32.69 -16.17
N ALA A 269 -31.13 -32.60 -16.80
CA ALA A 269 -30.79 -33.42 -17.96
C ALA A 269 -30.79 -34.93 -17.64
N ILE A 270 -30.31 -35.33 -16.45
CA ILE A 270 -30.38 -36.74 -16.00
C ILE A 270 -31.83 -37.18 -15.79
N PHE A 271 -32.65 -36.34 -15.16
CA PHE A 271 -34.06 -36.63 -14.94
C PHE A 271 -34.83 -36.84 -16.25
N ASP A 272 -34.59 -35.97 -17.23
CA ASP A 272 -35.20 -36.07 -18.57
C ASP A 272 -34.77 -37.37 -19.27
N ALA A 273 -33.48 -37.72 -19.24
CA ALA A 273 -33.00 -38.96 -19.84
C ALA A 273 -33.56 -40.24 -19.18
N VAL A 274 -33.79 -40.24 -17.86
CA VAL A 274 -34.39 -41.37 -17.14
C VAL A 274 -35.89 -41.48 -17.40
N THR A 275 -36.58 -40.36 -17.59
CA THR A 275 -38.02 -40.35 -17.87
C THR A 275 -38.32 -40.74 -19.32
N ASP A 276 -37.49 -40.32 -20.27
CA ASP A 276 -37.64 -40.65 -21.70
C ASP A 276 -37.26 -42.11 -22.03
N SER A 277 -36.49 -42.77 -21.16
CA SER A 277 -36.11 -44.19 -21.31
C SER A 277 -37.11 -45.20 -20.70
N ARG A 278 -38.22 -44.74 -20.11
CA ARG A 278 -39.29 -45.65 -19.66
C ARG A 278 -40.13 -46.10 -20.86
N PRO A 279 -40.20 -47.40 -21.19
CA PRO A 279 -41.10 -47.87 -22.23
C PRO A 279 -42.53 -47.56 -21.82
N SER A 280 -43.28 -46.90 -22.71
CA SER A 280 -44.71 -46.75 -22.59
C SER A 280 -45.32 -48.15 -22.61
N HIS A 281 -45.67 -48.67 -21.43
CA HIS A 281 -46.57 -49.81 -21.34
C HIS A 281 -47.93 -49.34 -21.86
N GLU A 282 -48.15 -49.50 -23.17
CA GLU A 282 -49.48 -49.47 -23.77
C GLU A 282 -50.31 -50.54 -23.09
N THR A 283 -51.17 -50.10 -22.18
CA THR A 283 -52.29 -50.90 -21.67
C THR A 283 -53.43 -50.74 -22.65
N GLY A 284 -53.33 -51.47 -23.77
CA GLY A 284 -54.46 -51.68 -24.68
C GLY A 284 -55.39 -52.73 -24.06
N SER A 285 -56.50 -52.27 -23.51
CA SER A 285 -57.61 -53.09 -23.01
C SER A 285 -58.31 -53.83 -24.14
N ASP A 286 -58.77 -55.05 -23.81
CA ASP A 286 -59.63 -55.97 -24.58
C ASP A 286 -60.85 -55.32 -25.26
#